data_AF-A0A496R145-F1
#
_entry.id   AF-A0A496R145-F1
#
_cell.length_a   1.000
_cell.length_b   1.000
_cell.length_c   1.000
_cell.angle_alpha   90.00
_cell.angle_beta   90.00
_cell.angle_gamma   90.00
#
_symmetry.space_group_name_H-M   'P 1'
#
loop_
_entity.id
_entity.type
_entity.pdbx_description
1 polymer ?
#
loop_
_entity_poly.entity_id
_entity_poly.type
_entity_poly.pdbx_seq_one_letter_code
_entity_poly.pdbx_strand_id
1 'polypeptide(L)'
;MHIIKEEELGPLIQPEMCDFISLSSALKDLSQNNIPRQMIGRLLLEASKCEEMLDSYGAPRNEYWAPVRMAVAVAKAFSRVIYNLFHIAQAAGGYNLLDIEGDFQNATEDSLNTLLKAFSTASDNFMKVARKMKMDHNLNLIESYGFHNLVIDSRLKENRKKRTVQNPSETAVFVATKLLNLAEESSWLGVYKEIEPDQYHSCIPDIVSEARLRNLANKFHTLQSTYDTYLSGSDIAEKDGNLPVMRGQITVIFHLLDTVETLVHYYERHTLKNWTKKLKEPINNKELLGIILGYFITYSDRYIGAARDLCRGILKSYAIQGEIEVPIPNYRGFHVRPSTLIAKIAIHYGSEVTMILGKASYDASLPLELFRANEELNRRKRDAVARYVMEHKLIVNDAGATYEAPLMKKILRVIFLDLLEKQKIMIYDNDFSFGDLAPYENETLAEFIKRGIALYLAMGKIDIVSGDTVRFQGDLRVLEDIRYLAENGYGEDKFGNNTVLPKNLSYLKR
;
A
#
# COMPACT_ATOMS: atom_id res chain seq x y z
N MET A 1 -15.91 -24.91 15.35
CA MET A 1 -14.90 -25.98 15.45
C MET A 1 -14.82 -26.45 16.89
N HIS A 2 -14.75 -27.75 17.11
CA HIS A 2 -14.55 -28.32 18.46
C HIS A 2 -13.05 -28.41 18.79
N ILE A 3 -12.68 -28.43 20.08
CA ILE A 3 -11.28 -28.55 20.50
C ILE A 3 -10.90 -30.04 20.56
N ILE A 4 -9.92 -30.46 19.77
CA ILE A 4 -9.35 -31.82 19.78
C ILE A 4 -8.21 -31.93 20.79
N LYS A 5 -8.07 -33.09 21.45
CA LYS A 5 -6.92 -33.35 22.32
C LYS A 5 -5.66 -33.54 21.52
N GLU A 6 -4.52 -33.21 22.11
CA GLU A 6 -3.22 -33.23 21.43
C GLU A 6 -2.88 -34.64 20.91
N GLU A 7 -3.20 -35.68 21.68
CA GLU A 7 -2.90 -37.08 21.35
C GLU A 7 -3.85 -37.67 20.29
N GLU A 8 -5.03 -37.07 20.11
CA GLU A 8 -6.05 -37.54 19.16
C GLU A 8 -5.75 -37.07 17.72
N LEU A 9 -4.98 -35.99 17.56
CA LEU A 9 -4.68 -35.44 16.23
C LEU A 9 -3.74 -36.34 15.41
N GLY A 10 -2.78 -37.01 16.05
CA GLY A 10 -1.77 -37.84 15.35
C GLY A 10 -2.39 -38.93 14.49
N PRO A 11 -3.23 -39.82 15.06
CA PRO A 11 -3.95 -40.83 14.30
C PRO A 11 -4.82 -40.26 13.18
N LEU A 12 -5.42 -39.08 13.39
CA LEU A 12 -6.31 -38.43 12.43
C LEU A 12 -5.57 -37.96 11.17
N ILE A 13 -4.38 -37.38 11.33
CA ILE A 13 -3.61 -36.81 10.20
C ILE A 13 -2.54 -37.75 9.66
N GLN A 14 -2.35 -38.92 10.28
CA GLN A 14 -1.37 -39.92 9.86
C GLN A 14 -1.46 -40.29 8.36
N PRO A 15 -2.65 -40.52 7.77
CA PRO A 15 -2.76 -40.82 6.35
C PRO A 15 -2.21 -39.69 5.47
N GLU A 16 -2.49 -38.44 5.85
CA GLU A 16 -2.08 -37.26 5.10
C GLU A 16 -0.58 -36.96 5.20
N MET A 17 0.03 -37.28 6.34
CA MET A 17 1.47 -37.06 6.58
C MET A 17 2.35 -38.22 6.10
N CYS A 18 1.77 -39.35 5.70
CA CYS A 18 2.50 -40.58 5.43
C CYS A 18 3.60 -40.42 4.37
N ASP A 19 3.31 -39.73 3.27
CA ASP A 19 4.30 -39.48 2.21
C ASP A 19 5.44 -38.59 2.69
N PHE A 20 5.11 -37.53 3.42
CA PHE A 20 6.10 -36.65 3.97
C PHE A 20 7.04 -37.39 4.93
N ILE A 21 6.48 -38.26 5.78
CA ILE A 21 7.25 -39.10 6.71
C ILE A 21 8.12 -40.10 5.96
N SER A 22 7.58 -40.78 4.96
CA SER A 22 8.29 -41.79 4.18
C SER A 22 9.46 -41.18 3.41
N LEU A 23 9.23 -40.04 2.74
CA LEU A 23 10.27 -39.32 2.01
C LEU A 23 11.33 -38.73 2.95
N SER A 24 10.94 -38.22 4.11
CA SER A 24 11.88 -37.72 5.12
C SER A 24 12.73 -38.84 5.71
N SER A 25 12.16 -40.03 5.89
CA SER A 25 12.89 -41.22 6.31
C SER A 25 13.89 -41.65 5.24
N ALA A 26 13.45 -41.74 3.97
CA ALA A 26 14.34 -42.12 2.87
C ALA A 26 15.49 -41.12 2.67
N LEU A 27 15.25 -39.81 2.84
CA LEU A 27 16.28 -38.77 2.67
C LEU A 27 17.43 -38.90 3.67
N LYS A 28 17.16 -39.47 4.86
CA LYS A 28 18.17 -39.74 5.88
C LYS A 28 19.15 -40.83 5.44
N ASP A 29 18.66 -41.83 4.72
CA ASP A 29 19.43 -43.03 4.39
C ASP A 29 20.17 -42.91 3.05
N LEU A 30 19.82 -41.90 2.23
CA LEU A 30 20.49 -41.61 0.96
C LEU A 30 21.74 -40.75 1.15
N SER A 31 22.81 -41.07 0.41
CA SER A 31 23.94 -40.17 0.24
C SER A 31 23.54 -38.95 -0.59
N GLN A 32 24.18 -37.80 -0.36
CA GLN A 32 23.85 -36.53 -1.03
C GLN A 32 23.83 -36.64 -2.56
N ASN A 33 24.80 -37.38 -3.12
CA ASN A 33 24.94 -37.59 -4.57
C ASN A 33 23.81 -38.45 -5.17
N ASN A 34 23.06 -39.18 -4.33
CA ASN A 34 22.00 -40.08 -4.77
C ASN A 34 20.61 -39.49 -4.55
N ILE A 35 20.48 -38.25 -4.09
CA ILE A 35 19.19 -37.59 -3.88
C ILE A 35 18.74 -36.97 -5.22
N PRO A 36 17.68 -37.50 -5.86
CA PRO A 36 17.26 -36.99 -7.16
C PRO A 36 16.37 -35.74 -7.00
N ARG A 37 16.45 -34.83 -7.98
CA ARG A 37 15.62 -33.61 -8.02
C ARG A 37 14.12 -33.91 -7.90
N GLN A 38 13.64 -35.02 -8.49
CA GLN A 38 12.23 -35.42 -8.43
C GLN A 38 11.77 -35.71 -6.99
N MET A 39 12.62 -36.34 -6.18
CA MET A 39 12.33 -36.61 -4.78
C MET A 39 12.18 -35.30 -3.99
N ILE A 40 13.07 -34.33 -4.23
CA ILE A 40 12.97 -33.00 -3.62
C ILE A 40 11.69 -32.28 -4.06
N GLY A 41 11.31 -32.41 -5.33
CA GLY A 41 10.04 -31.88 -5.84
C GLY A 41 8.83 -32.47 -5.12
N ARG A 42 8.81 -33.79 -4.88
CA ARG A 42 7.74 -34.43 -4.12
C ARG A 42 7.75 -34.01 -2.64
N LEU A 43 8.92 -33.93 -2.00
CA LEU A 43 9.05 -33.42 -0.64
C LEU A 43 8.50 -32.00 -0.49
N LEU A 44 8.75 -31.12 -1.47
CA LEU A 44 8.21 -29.76 -1.47
C LEU A 44 6.68 -29.75 -1.51
N LEU A 45 6.07 -30.59 -2.35
CA LEU A 45 4.62 -30.74 -2.44
C LEU A 45 4.04 -31.23 -1.12
N GLU A 46 4.56 -32.33 -0.58
CA GLU A 46 4.04 -32.94 0.65
C GLU A 46 4.26 -32.03 1.88
N ALA A 47 5.40 -31.36 1.97
CA ALA A 47 5.65 -30.40 3.03
C ALA A 47 4.68 -29.21 2.96
N SER A 48 4.32 -28.75 1.76
CA SER A 48 3.33 -27.68 1.59
C SER A 48 1.94 -28.10 2.05
N LYS A 49 1.49 -29.30 1.63
CA LYS A 49 0.22 -29.89 2.07
C LYS A 49 0.16 -30.08 3.59
N CYS A 50 1.22 -30.66 4.16
CA CYS A 50 1.32 -30.87 5.61
C CYS A 50 1.31 -29.55 6.38
N GLU A 51 1.97 -28.51 5.87
CA GLU A 51 1.99 -27.20 6.50
C GLU A 51 0.59 -26.58 6.59
N GLU A 52 -0.15 -26.56 5.46
CA GLU A 52 -1.51 -26.03 5.39
C GLU A 52 -2.49 -26.77 6.30
N MET A 53 -2.40 -28.11 6.31
CA MET A 53 -3.21 -28.95 7.21
C MET A 53 -2.91 -28.64 8.68
N LEU A 54 -1.63 -28.64 9.08
CA LEU A 54 -1.22 -28.36 10.46
C LEU A 54 -1.62 -26.93 10.88
N ASP A 55 -1.53 -25.96 9.99
CA ASP A 55 -1.97 -24.57 10.24
C ASP A 55 -3.47 -24.50 10.46
N SER A 56 -4.26 -25.25 9.68
CA SER A 56 -5.72 -25.33 9.81
C SER A 56 -6.15 -25.93 11.16
N TYR A 57 -5.42 -26.92 11.68
CA TYR A 57 -5.62 -27.45 13.05
C TYR A 57 -5.07 -26.52 14.15
N GLY A 58 -4.39 -25.42 13.82
CA GLY A 58 -3.80 -24.50 14.80
C GLY A 58 -2.50 -24.97 15.45
N ALA A 59 -1.79 -25.94 14.83
CA ALA A 59 -0.54 -26.49 15.33
C ALA A 59 0.55 -25.44 15.70
N PRO A 60 0.73 -24.32 14.98
CA PRO A 60 1.72 -23.30 15.36
C PRO A 60 1.55 -22.73 16.79
N ARG A 61 0.30 -22.72 17.29
CA ARG A 61 -0.10 -22.13 18.58
C ARG A 61 -0.27 -23.17 19.69
N ASN A 62 -0.01 -24.43 19.39
CA ASN A 62 -0.06 -25.53 20.33
C ASN A 62 1.37 -25.97 20.70
N GLU A 63 1.69 -26.02 21.99
CA GLU A 63 3.04 -26.33 22.48
C GLU A 63 3.49 -27.75 22.06
N TYR A 64 2.55 -28.71 22.06
CA TYR A 64 2.83 -30.10 21.70
C TYR A 64 3.08 -30.25 20.19
N TRP A 65 2.26 -29.63 19.34
CA TRP A 65 2.31 -29.79 17.88
C TRP A 65 3.18 -28.77 17.13
N ALA A 66 3.54 -27.65 17.75
CA ALA A 66 4.40 -26.63 17.14
C ALA A 66 5.75 -27.16 16.61
N PRO A 67 6.44 -28.11 17.27
CA PRO A 67 7.67 -28.69 16.75
C PRO A 67 7.50 -29.45 15.41
N VAL A 68 6.40 -30.19 15.24
CA VAL A 68 6.09 -30.91 13.99
C VAL A 68 5.91 -29.90 12.87
N ARG A 69 5.07 -28.90 13.10
CA ARG A 69 4.82 -27.81 12.15
C ARG A 69 6.10 -27.04 11.79
N MET A 70 6.98 -26.77 12.76
CA MET A 70 8.26 -26.11 12.48
C MET A 70 9.15 -26.96 11.58
N ALA A 71 9.24 -28.27 11.84
CA ALA A 71 10.04 -29.18 11.03
C ALA A 71 9.51 -29.29 9.59
N VAL A 72 8.19 -29.33 9.40
CA VAL A 72 7.56 -29.28 8.07
C VAL A 72 7.91 -27.97 7.34
N ALA A 73 7.88 -26.82 8.05
CA ALA A 73 8.27 -25.52 7.48
C ALA A 73 9.71 -25.51 6.98
N VAL A 74 10.62 -26.06 7.77
CA VAL A 74 12.04 -26.21 7.42
C VAL A 74 12.17 -27.08 6.17
N ALA A 75 11.49 -28.23 6.14
CA ALA A 75 11.54 -29.11 4.97
C ALA A 75 11.01 -28.44 3.70
N LYS A 76 9.91 -27.69 3.78
CA LYS A 76 9.38 -26.90 2.66
C LYS A 76 10.41 -25.87 2.16
N ALA A 77 11.01 -25.10 3.08
CA ALA A 77 11.98 -24.07 2.75
C ALA A 77 13.24 -24.65 2.07
N PHE A 78 13.85 -25.69 2.67
CA PHE A 78 15.02 -26.35 2.11
C PHE A 78 14.71 -27.03 0.78
N SER A 79 13.58 -27.73 0.67
CA SER A 79 13.17 -28.38 -0.59
C SER A 79 13.04 -27.37 -1.72
N ARG A 80 12.46 -26.19 -1.46
CA ARG A 80 12.34 -25.13 -2.47
C ARG A 80 13.69 -24.62 -2.96
N VAL A 81 14.61 -24.34 -2.05
CA VAL A 81 15.96 -23.85 -2.40
C VAL A 81 16.75 -24.92 -3.15
N ILE A 82 16.75 -26.15 -2.64
CA ILE A 82 17.49 -27.28 -3.24
C ILE A 82 16.93 -27.61 -4.63
N TYR A 83 15.59 -27.58 -4.81
CA TYR A 83 14.97 -27.80 -6.12
C TYR A 83 15.42 -26.76 -7.16
N ASN A 84 15.51 -25.50 -6.75
CA ASN A 84 15.99 -24.41 -7.60
C ASN A 84 17.49 -24.55 -7.90
N LEU A 85 18.31 -24.97 -6.93
CA LEU A 85 19.74 -25.21 -7.17
C LEU A 85 19.97 -26.39 -8.11
N PHE A 86 19.21 -27.47 -7.99
CA PHE A 86 19.23 -28.54 -8.99
C PHE A 86 18.89 -28.02 -10.39
N HIS A 87 17.93 -27.11 -10.50
CA HIS A 87 17.60 -26.49 -11.79
C HIS A 87 18.77 -25.69 -12.35
N ILE A 88 19.40 -24.84 -11.53
CA ILE A 88 20.55 -24.03 -11.94
C ILE A 88 21.70 -24.94 -12.35
N ALA A 89 22.09 -25.90 -11.51
CA ALA A 89 23.20 -26.83 -11.79
C ALA A 89 23.02 -27.61 -13.09
N GLN A 90 21.77 -27.98 -13.43
CA GLN A 90 21.46 -28.76 -14.65
C GLN A 90 21.26 -27.90 -15.90
N ALA A 91 20.70 -26.69 -15.74
CA ALA A 91 20.27 -25.86 -16.87
C ALA A 91 21.25 -24.74 -17.22
N ALA A 92 22.18 -24.38 -16.32
CA ALA A 92 23.12 -23.28 -16.54
C ALA A 92 23.92 -23.44 -17.83
N GLY A 93 24.41 -24.65 -18.14
CA GLY A 93 25.15 -24.93 -19.38
C GLY A 93 24.30 -24.81 -20.67
N GLY A 94 22.96 -24.81 -20.55
CA GLY A 94 22.05 -24.58 -21.66
C GLY A 94 21.60 -23.11 -21.79
N TYR A 95 22.03 -22.23 -20.88
CA TYR A 95 21.72 -20.82 -20.92
C TYR A 95 22.83 -20.03 -21.61
N ASN A 96 22.44 -18.99 -22.36
CA ASN A 96 23.38 -18.05 -22.98
C ASN A 96 23.84 -17.02 -21.93
N LEU A 97 24.61 -17.47 -20.94
CA LEU A 97 25.11 -16.64 -19.84
C LEU A 97 26.33 -15.84 -20.26
N LEU A 98 26.52 -14.67 -19.64
CA LEU A 98 27.73 -13.87 -19.79
C LEU A 98 28.85 -14.46 -18.92
N ASP A 99 30.10 -14.27 -19.36
CA ASP A 99 31.26 -14.62 -18.56
C ASP A 99 31.36 -13.72 -17.32
N ILE A 100 31.66 -14.33 -16.17
CA ILE A 100 31.86 -13.65 -14.89
C ILE A 100 33.12 -14.17 -14.20
N GLU A 101 33.60 -13.44 -13.19
CA GLU A 101 34.73 -13.90 -12.37
C GLU A 101 34.31 -15.08 -11.46
N GLY A 102 35.13 -16.12 -11.44
CA GLY A 102 34.94 -17.32 -10.60
C GLY A 102 34.30 -18.51 -11.32
N ASP A 103 34.32 -19.68 -10.66
CA ASP A 103 33.71 -20.91 -11.15
C ASP A 103 32.27 -21.05 -10.60
N PHE A 104 31.32 -20.47 -11.33
CA PHE A 104 29.91 -20.49 -10.94
C PHE A 104 29.31 -21.91 -10.89
N GLN A 105 29.74 -22.80 -11.79
CA GLN A 105 29.23 -24.18 -11.83
C GLN A 105 29.67 -24.92 -10.57
N ASN A 106 30.97 -24.91 -10.26
CA ASN A 106 31.47 -25.57 -9.05
C ASN A 106 30.90 -24.94 -7.77
N ALA A 107 30.79 -23.60 -7.71
CA ALA A 107 30.19 -22.93 -6.56
C ALA A 107 28.71 -23.31 -6.35
N THR A 108 27.96 -23.54 -7.44
CA THR A 108 26.57 -24.02 -7.40
C THR A 108 26.49 -25.45 -6.86
N GLU A 109 27.37 -26.34 -7.33
CA GLU A 109 27.43 -27.73 -6.89
C GLU A 109 27.84 -27.85 -5.41
N ASP A 110 28.83 -27.08 -4.96
CA ASP A 110 29.25 -27.02 -3.56
C ASP A 110 28.12 -26.51 -2.64
N SER A 111 27.40 -25.49 -3.08
CA SER A 111 26.23 -24.95 -2.37
C SER A 111 25.10 -25.98 -2.27
N LEU A 112 24.83 -26.68 -3.38
CA LEU A 112 23.82 -27.74 -3.44
C LEU A 112 24.16 -28.89 -2.47
N ASN A 113 25.40 -29.39 -2.49
CA ASN A 113 25.86 -30.45 -1.60
C ASN A 113 25.77 -30.05 -0.12
N THR A 114 26.18 -28.83 0.20
CA THR A 114 26.10 -28.28 1.56
C THR A 114 24.65 -28.23 2.06
N LEU A 115 23.72 -27.77 1.21
CA LEU A 115 22.31 -27.68 1.57
C LEU A 115 21.63 -29.06 1.65
N LEU A 116 21.99 -30.01 0.78
CA LEU A 116 21.53 -31.40 0.88
C LEU A 116 21.95 -32.03 2.23
N LYS A 117 23.20 -31.81 2.67
CA LYS A 117 23.68 -32.26 3.99
C LYS A 117 22.86 -31.67 5.14
N ALA A 118 22.60 -30.36 5.09
CA ALA A 118 21.78 -29.68 6.07
C ALA A 118 20.34 -30.23 6.06
N PHE A 119 19.79 -30.52 4.88
CA PHE A 119 18.43 -31.03 4.74
C PHE A 119 18.27 -32.48 5.24
N SER A 120 19.24 -33.36 4.99
CA SER A 120 19.28 -34.70 5.61
C SER A 120 19.31 -34.61 7.15
N THR A 121 20.06 -33.64 7.69
CA THR A 121 20.10 -33.39 9.15
C THR A 121 18.75 -32.91 9.68
N ALA A 122 18.09 -31.99 8.97
CA ALA A 122 16.74 -31.52 9.32
C ALA A 122 15.71 -32.67 9.27
N SER A 123 15.84 -33.57 8.31
CA SER A 123 14.96 -34.74 8.17
C SER A 123 15.16 -35.75 9.31
N ASP A 124 16.40 -36.02 9.73
CA ASP A 124 16.64 -36.85 10.92
C ASP A 124 16.03 -36.22 12.19
N ASN A 125 16.11 -34.90 12.32
CA ASN A 125 15.46 -34.19 13.43
C ASN A 125 13.94 -34.27 13.37
N PHE A 126 13.33 -34.15 12.18
CA PHE A 126 11.90 -34.38 12.00
C PHE A 126 11.50 -35.80 12.44
N MET A 127 12.25 -36.83 12.04
CA MET A 127 11.97 -38.22 12.44
C MET A 127 12.08 -38.45 13.95
N LYS A 128 12.89 -37.68 14.67
CA LYS A 128 12.90 -37.69 16.15
C LYS A 128 11.60 -37.09 16.73
N VAL A 129 11.13 -36.00 16.15
CA VAL A 129 9.86 -35.35 16.56
C VAL A 129 8.67 -36.26 16.24
N ALA A 130 8.60 -36.84 15.04
CA ALA A 130 7.52 -37.76 14.64
C ALA A 130 7.39 -38.96 15.60
N ARG A 131 8.52 -39.57 15.99
CA ARG A 131 8.55 -40.64 17.01
C ARG A 131 8.03 -40.18 18.37
N LYS A 132 8.38 -38.97 18.81
CA LYS A 132 7.86 -38.38 20.06
C LYS A 132 6.33 -38.22 20.02
N MET A 133 5.78 -37.88 18.85
CA MET A 133 4.34 -37.75 18.63
C MET A 133 3.62 -39.08 18.38
N LYS A 134 4.33 -40.21 18.50
CA LYS A 134 3.81 -41.57 18.23
C LYS A 134 3.19 -41.71 16.83
N MET A 135 3.70 -40.94 15.87
CA MET A 135 3.32 -41.12 14.46
C MET A 135 3.90 -42.43 13.93
N ASP A 136 3.14 -43.09 13.07
CA ASP A 136 3.66 -44.21 12.31
C ASP A 136 4.72 -43.70 11.32
N HIS A 137 5.84 -44.40 11.30
CA HIS A 137 7.01 -44.10 10.48
C HIS A 137 7.38 -45.28 9.58
N ASN A 138 6.55 -46.32 9.54
CA ASN A 138 6.67 -47.38 8.56
C ASN A 138 6.43 -46.83 7.16
N LEU A 139 7.27 -47.26 6.22
CA LEU A 139 7.12 -46.92 4.82
C LEU A 139 5.86 -47.59 4.28
N ASN A 140 4.89 -46.80 3.84
CA ASN A 140 3.74 -47.33 3.11
C ASN A 140 4.06 -47.42 1.62
N LEU A 141 3.63 -48.52 1.01
CA LEU A 141 3.72 -48.71 -0.44
C LEU A 141 2.75 -47.75 -1.15
N ILE A 142 3.14 -47.31 -2.35
CA ILE A 142 2.34 -46.43 -3.21
C ILE A 142 0.91 -46.97 -3.44
N GLU A 143 0.70 -48.28 -3.31
CA GLU A 143 -0.60 -48.92 -3.52
C GLU A 143 -1.62 -48.68 -2.39
N SER A 144 -1.23 -48.05 -1.28
CA SER A 144 -2.11 -47.74 -0.15
C SER A 144 -2.65 -46.31 -0.10
N TYR A 145 -2.56 -45.54 -1.19
CA TYR A 145 -3.03 -44.16 -1.21
C TYR A 145 -4.57 -44.07 -1.20
N GLY A 146 -5.11 -43.43 -0.16
CA GLY A 146 -6.50 -42.98 -0.11
C GLY A 146 -6.58 -41.51 -0.52
N PHE A 147 -7.15 -41.21 -1.68
CA PHE A 147 -7.45 -39.83 -2.07
C PHE A 147 -8.76 -39.40 -1.41
N HIS A 148 -8.67 -38.60 -0.35
CA HIS A 148 -9.83 -38.07 0.34
C HIS A 148 -9.61 -36.60 0.68
N ASN A 149 -10.69 -35.82 0.68
CA ASN A 149 -10.66 -34.46 1.18
C ASN A 149 -10.79 -34.53 2.70
N LEU A 150 -9.74 -34.18 3.44
CA LEU A 150 -9.81 -34.06 4.88
C LEU A 150 -10.72 -32.90 5.25
N VAL A 151 -11.87 -33.20 5.87
CA VAL A 151 -12.75 -32.17 6.44
C VAL A 151 -12.20 -31.78 7.80
N ILE A 152 -11.82 -30.52 7.95
CA ILE A 152 -11.27 -29.98 9.20
C ILE A 152 -12.40 -29.29 9.97
N ASP A 153 -12.95 -29.96 10.98
CA ASP A 153 -14.02 -29.45 11.84
C ASP A 153 -13.56 -29.24 13.31
N SER A 154 -12.29 -29.53 13.59
CA SER A 154 -11.67 -29.49 14.90
C SER A 154 -10.38 -28.66 14.92
N ARG A 155 -10.00 -28.15 16.10
CA ARG A 155 -8.79 -27.34 16.30
C ARG A 155 -8.07 -27.71 17.59
N LEU A 156 -6.75 -27.64 17.60
CA LEU A 156 -5.97 -27.78 18.83
C LEU A 156 -6.22 -26.60 19.77
N LYS A 157 -6.12 -26.86 21.08
CA LYS A 157 -6.12 -25.81 22.09
C LYS A 157 -4.86 -24.95 21.94
N GLU A 158 -5.05 -23.63 21.95
CA GLU A 158 -3.93 -22.69 22.01
C GLU A 158 -3.36 -22.67 23.44
N ASN A 159 -2.11 -23.13 23.60
CA ASN A 159 -1.41 -23.23 24.90
C ASN A 159 0.08 -22.86 24.82
N ARG A 160 0.59 -22.51 23.64
CA ARG A 160 1.96 -22.08 23.45
C ARG A 160 2.18 -20.67 24.01
N LYS A 161 3.31 -20.45 24.70
CA LYS A 161 3.67 -19.10 25.18
C LYS A 161 3.75 -18.12 24.01
N LYS A 162 3.14 -16.95 24.21
CA LYS A 162 3.09 -15.88 23.22
C LYS A 162 4.47 -15.36 22.87
N ARG A 163 4.62 -14.88 21.65
CA ARG A 163 5.86 -14.24 21.22
C ARG A 163 5.87 -12.82 21.77
N THR A 164 6.96 -12.44 22.45
CA THR A 164 7.24 -11.02 22.69
C THR A 164 7.63 -10.41 21.35
N VAL A 165 6.70 -9.68 20.74
CA VAL A 165 6.99 -8.95 19.51
C VAL A 165 7.31 -7.51 19.85
N GLN A 166 8.32 -6.94 19.17
CA GLN A 166 8.66 -5.53 19.32
C GLN A 166 7.61 -4.69 18.58
N ASN A 167 7.06 -3.70 19.29
CA ASN A 167 6.10 -2.70 18.77
C ASN A 167 4.94 -3.26 17.92
N PRO A 168 4.12 -4.20 18.44
CA PRO A 168 2.98 -4.76 17.71
C PRO A 168 1.95 -3.70 17.30
N SER A 169 1.75 -2.65 18.10
CA SER A 169 0.86 -1.53 17.75
C SER A 169 1.32 -0.79 16.49
N GLU A 170 2.62 -0.46 16.42
CA GLU A 170 3.21 0.21 15.26
C GLU A 170 3.11 -0.66 14.01
N THR A 171 3.32 -1.97 14.17
CA THR A 171 3.14 -2.94 13.08
C THR A 171 1.68 -3.01 12.61
N ALA A 172 0.71 -3.03 13.52
CA ALA A 172 -0.71 -3.02 13.17
C ALA A 172 -1.08 -1.78 12.33
N VAL A 173 -0.62 -0.61 12.77
CA VAL A 173 -0.78 0.64 12.03
C VAL A 173 -0.10 0.57 10.66
N PHE A 174 1.14 0.08 10.60
CA PHE A 174 1.88 -0.06 9.35
C PHE A 174 1.14 -0.95 8.34
N VAL A 175 0.70 -2.14 8.76
CA VAL A 175 -0.03 -3.08 7.90
C VAL A 175 -1.35 -2.48 7.43
N ALA A 176 -2.12 -1.83 8.31
CA ALA A 176 -3.38 -1.18 7.96
C ALA A 176 -3.17 -0.04 6.94
N THR A 177 -2.19 0.84 7.16
CA THR A 177 -1.86 1.93 6.24
C THR A 177 -1.40 1.39 4.89
N LYS A 178 -0.57 0.34 4.85
CA LYS A 178 -0.13 -0.25 3.58
C LYS A 178 -1.27 -0.94 2.84
N LEU A 179 -2.15 -1.66 3.53
CA LEU A 179 -3.34 -2.26 2.93
C LEU A 179 -4.27 -1.21 2.32
N LEU A 180 -4.49 -0.10 3.03
CA LEU A 180 -5.28 1.03 2.55
C LEU A 180 -4.67 1.66 1.27
N ASN A 181 -3.34 1.82 1.25
CA ASN A 181 -2.62 2.30 0.05
C ASN A 181 -2.71 1.32 -1.13
N LEU A 182 -2.57 0.01 -0.87
CA LEU A 182 -2.76 -1.01 -1.91
C LEU A 182 -4.19 -1.00 -2.45
N ALA A 183 -5.18 -0.71 -1.60
CA ALA A 183 -6.56 -0.59 -2.02
C ALA A 183 -6.77 0.58 -3.00
N GLU A 184 -5.99 1.65 -2.92
CA GLU A 184 -5.99 2.71 -3.92
C GLU A 184 -5.26 2.30 -5.21
N GLU A 185 -4.10 1.66 -5.08
CA GLU A 185 -3.30 1.18 -6.22
C GLU A 185 -4.04 0.13 -7.06
N SER A 186 -4.95 -0.64 -6.45
CA SER A 186 -5.69 -1.74 -7.08
C SER A 186 -7.04 -1.34 -7.69
N SER A 187 -7.35 -0.05 -7.74
CA SER A 187 -8.63 0.47 -8.29
C SER A 187 -8.97 0.00 -9.71
N TRP A 188 -7.96 -0.33 -10.52
CA TRP A 188 -8.11 -0.89 -11.87
C TRP A 188 -8.78 -2.28 -11.89
N LEU A 189 -8.79 -3.01 -10.78
CA LEU A 189 -9.56 -4.25 -10.67
C LEU A 189 -11.07 -4.00 -10.84
N GLY A 190 -11.53 -2.76 -10.64
CA GLY A 190 -12.92 -2.34 -10.88
C GLY A 190 -13.37 -2.36 -12.35
N VAL A 191 -12.49 -2.70 -13.30
CA VAL A 191 -12.79 -2.70 -14.75
C VAL A 191 -14.03 -3.52 -15.14
N TYR A 192 -14.33 -4.60 -14.42
CA TYR A 192 -15.51 -5.43 -14.68
C TYR A 192 -16.84 -4.69 -14.50
N LYS A 193 -16.84 -3.52 -13.83
CA LYS A 193 -18.02 -2.67 -13.65
C LYS A 193 -18.31 -1.79 -14.86
N GLU A 194 -17.31 -1.60 -15.73
CA GLU A 194 -17.35 -0.67 -16.86
C GLU A 194 -17.53 -1.40 -18.20
N ILE A 195 -17.44 -2.73 -18.20
CA ILE A 195 -17.37 -3.56 -19.40
C ILE A 195 -18.32 -4.75 -19.26
N GLU A 196 -19.08 -5.03 -20.33
CA GLU A 196 -20.00 -6.16 -20.37
C GLU A 196 -19.25 -7.51 -20.51
N PRO A 197 -19.82 -8.64 -20.03
CA PRO A 197 -19.13 -9.93 -20.01
C PRO A 197 -18.65 -10.47 -21.38
N ASP A 198 -19.29 -10.09 -22.48
CA ASP A 198 -18.88 -10.44 -23.84
C ASP A 198 -17.63 -9.67 -24.31
N GLN A 199 -17.35 -8.54 -23.67
CA GLN A 199 -16.22 -7.65 -23.98
C GLN A 199 -14.99 -7.87 -23.09
N TYR A 200 -15.03 -8.78 -22.12
CA TYR A 200 -13.90 -9.06 -21.22
C TYR A 200 -12.56 -9.34 -21.90
N HIS A 201 -12.57 -9.83 -23.14
CA HIS A 201 -11.36 -10.08 -23.92
C HIS A 201 -10.56 -8.80 -24.19
N SER A 202 -11.19 -7.61 -24.19
CA SER A 202 -10.50 -6.34 -24.41
C SER A 202 -9.69 -5.85 -23.20
N CYS A 203 -9.86 -6.48 -22.03
CA CYS A 203 -9.14 -6.11 -20.81
C CYS A 203 -7.73 -6.67 -20.74
N ILE A 204 -7.45 -7.79 -21.41
CA ILE A 204 -6.20 -8.54 -21.30
C ILE A 204 -5.42 -8.42 -22.62
N PRO A 205 -4.14 -8.00 -22.60
CA PRO A 205 -3.26 -7.81 -21.43
C PRO A 205 -3.23 -6.36 -20.87
N ASP A 206 -3.91 -5.41 -21.51
CA ASP A 206 -3.65 -3.98 -21.28
C ASP A 206 -4.06 -3.51 -19.88
N ILE A 207 -5.29 -3.80 -19.44
CA ILE A 207 -5.78 -3.42 -18.11
C ILE A 207 -5.42 -4.50 -17.10
N VAL A 208 -5.66 -5.76 -17.43
CA VAL A 208 -5.37 -6.93 -16.60
C VAL A 208 -4.31 -7.77 -17.31
N SER A 209 -3.18 -8.02 -16.66
CA SER A 209 -2.11 -8.88 -17.19
C SER A 209 -1.47 -9.75 -16.12
N GLU A 210 -0.80 -10.82 -16.56
CA GLU A 210 0.05 -11.69 -15.75
C GLU A 210 0.99 -10.84 -14.87
N ALA A 211 1.73 -9.92 -15.50
CA ALA A 211 2.73 -9.10 -14.81
C ALA A 211 2.11 -8.19 -13.73
N ARG A 212 0.97 -7.57 -14.02
CA ARG A 212 0.28 -6.66 -13.10
C ARG A 212 -0.31 -7.40 -11.91
N LEU A 213 -0.95 -8.55 -12.16
CA LEU A 213 -1.50 -9.42 -11.13
C LEU A 213 -0.40 -9.98 -10.23
N ARG A 214 0.70 -10.47 -10.81
CA ARG A 214 1.88 -10.94 -10.06
C ARG A 214 2.44 -9.87 -9.13
N ASN A 215 2.56 -8.64 -9.62
CA ASN A 215 3.06 -7.54 -8.79
C ASN A 215 2.15 -7.28 -7.60
N LEU A 216 0.83 -7.27 -7.83
CA LEU A 216 -0.16 -7.03 -6.79
C LEU A 216 -0.21 -8.20 -5.78
N ALA A 217 -0.24 -9.44 -6.24
CA ALA A 217 -0.22 -10.64 -5.41
C ALA A 217 0.99 -10.65 -4.46
N ASN A 218 2.19 -10.33 -4.97
CA ASN A 218 3.40 -10.23 -4.15
C ASN A 218 3.32 -9.15 -3.07
N LYS A 219 2.66 -8.02 -3.35
CA LYS A 219 2.44 -6.96 -2.34
C LYS A 219 1.51 -7.42 -1.22
N PHE A 220 0.42 -8.12 -1.54
CA PHE A 220 -0.46 -8.71 -0.54
C PHE A 220 0.23 -9.83 0.25
N HIS A 221 1.03 -10.68 -0.41
CA HIS A 221 1.84 -11.69 0.26
C HIS A 221 2.86 -11.08 1.22
N THR A 222 3.48 -9.95 0.85
CA THR A 222 4.40 -9.22 1.72
C THR A 222 3.69 -8.66 2.96
N LEU A 223 2.47 -8.15 2.82
CA LEU A 223 1.65 -7.73 3.96
C LEU A 223 1.31 -8.90 4.88
N GLN A 224 0.92 -10.03 4.30
CA GLN A 224 0.63 -11.24 5.06
C GLN A 224 1.87 -11.69 5.85
N SER A 225 3.04 -11.72 5.21
CA SER A 225 4.30 -12.08 5.87
C SER A 225 4.68 -11.10 6.98
N THR A 226 4.45 -9.80 6.78
CA THR A 226 4.72 -8.78 7.81
C THR A 226 3.80 -8.98 9.00
N TYR A 227 2.51 -9.19 8.77
CA TYR A 227 1.55 -9.51 9.82
C TYR A 227 1.95 -10.78 10.57
N ASP A 228 2.21 -11.88 9.85
CA ASP A 228 2.47 -13.19 10.45
C ASP A 228 3.80 -13.20 11.25
N THR A 229 4.74 -12.33 10.90
CA THR A 229 6.04 -12.18 11.58
C THR A 229 5.98 -11.26 12.79
N TYR A 230 5.35 -10.10 12.64
CA TYR A 230 5.46 -8.99 13.59
C TYR A 230 4.16 -8.67 14.35
N LEU A 231 3.08 -9.39 14.11
CA LEU A 231 1.79 -9.13 14.78
C LEU A 231 1.10 -10.42 15.27
N SER A 232 1.17 -11.50 14.49
CA SER A 232 0.55 -12.77 14.84
C SER A 232 1.10 -13.35 16.15
N GLY A 233 0.19 -13.75 17.05
CA GLY A 233 0.53 -14.30 18.36
C GLY A 233 1.00 -13.27 19.40
N SER A 234 0.81 -11.97 19.14
CA SER A 234 0.97 -10.90 20.13
C SER A 234 -0.29 -10.70 20.98
N ASP A 235 -0.16 -10.08 22.15
CA ASP A 235 -1.31 -9.76 23.02
C ASP A 235 -2.32 -8.81 22.36
N ILE A 236 -1.85 -7.96 21.45
CA ILE A 236 -2.70 -6.99 20.75
C ILE A 236 -3.58 -7.69 19.72
N ALA A 237 -3.02 -8.63 18.96
CA ALA A 237 -3.77 -9.39 17.95
C ALA A 237 -4.91 -10.24 18.55
N GLU A 238 -4.86 -10.57 19.84
CA GLU A 238 -5.96 -11.24 20.55
C GLU A 238 -7.00 -10.26 21.11
N LYS A 239 -6.56 -9.13 21.65
CA LYS A 239 -7.46 -8.13 22.26
C LYS A 239 -8.25 -7.36 21.21
N ASP A 240 -7.62 -7.06 20.08
CA ASP A 240 -8.23 -6.36 18.97
C ASP A 240 -8.72 -7.35 17.90
N GLY A 241 -10.01 -7.65 17.95
CA GLY A 241 -10.67 -8.59 17.04
C GLY A 241 -10.61 -8.16 15.57
N ASN A 242 -10.27 -6.90 15.26
CA ASN A 242 -10.12 -6.44 13.88
C ASN A 242 -8.82 -6.92 13.23
N LEU A 243 -7.77 -7.19 14.00
CA LEU A 243 -6.46 -7.59 13.44
C LEU A 243 -6.51 -8.98 12.79
N PRO A 244 -7.09 -10.02 13.43
CA PRO A 244 -7.30 -11.32 12.77
C PRO A 244 -8.19 -11.22 11.53
N VAL A 245 -9.21 -10.35 11.54
CA VAL A 245 -10.07 -10.11 10.37
C VAL A 245 -9.26 -9.48 9.25
N MET A 246 -8.41 -8.49 9.54
CA MET A 246 -7.53 -7.85 8.56
C MET A 246 -6.57 -8.86 7.94
N ARG A 247 -6.00 -9.77 8.75
CA ARG A 247 -5.19 -10.89 8.24
C ARG A 247 -6.02 -11.75 7.29
N GLY A 248 -7.22 -12.16 7.68
CA GLY A 248 -8.12 -12.94 6.83
C GLY A 248 -8.39 -12.30 5.48
N GLN A 249 -8.65 -10.98 5.47
CA GLN A 249 -8.82 -10.20 4.23
C GLN A 249 -7.57 -10.28 3.34
N ILE A 250 -6.39 -10.00 3.90
CA ILE A 250 -5.13 -10.06 3.15
C ILE A 250 -4.91 -11.44 2.53
N THR A 251 -5.15 -12.52 3.30
CA THR A 251 -4.98 -13.90 2.83
C THR A 251 -5.92 -14.25 1.67
N VAL A 252 -7.20 -13.93 1.77
CA VAL A 252 -8.17 -14.23 0.70
C VAL A 252 -7.83 -13.44 -0.57
N ILE A 253 -7.50 -12.16 -0.44
CA ILE A 253 -7.10 -11.32 -1.58
C ILE A 253 -5.84 -11.88 -2.25
N PHE A 254 -4.83 -12.24 -1.46
CA PHE A 254 -3.60 -12.86 -1.97
C PHE A 254 -3.91 -14.12 -2.80
N HIS A 255 -4.66 -15.09 -2.25
CA HIS A 255 -4.93 -16.34 -2.96
C HIS A 255 -5.78 -16.15 -4.23
N LEU A 256 -6.73 -15.22 -4.23
CA LEU A 256 -7.47 -14.88 -5.45
C LEU A 256 -6.55 -14.34 -6.53
N LEU A 257 -5.64 -13.42 -6.17
CA LEU A 257 -4.71 -12.79 -7.11
C LEU A 257 -3.63 -13.77 -7.62
N ASP A 258 -3.06 -14.57 -6.72
CA ASP A 258 -2.04 -15.59 -7.02
C ASP A 258 -2.61 -16.67 -7.96
N THR A 259 -3.85 -17.09 -7.73
CA THR A 259 -4.51 -18.08 -8.58
C THR A 259 -4.86 -17.50 -9.96
N VAL A 260 -5.44 -16.31 -10.01
CA VAL A 260 -5.86 -15.71 -11.30
C VAL A 260 -4.67 -15.30 -12.15
N GLU A 261 -3.52 -14.97 -11.57
CA GLU A 261 -2.27 -14.78 -12.30
C GLU A 261 -1.97 -15.98 -13.22
N THR A 262 -2.13 -17.21 -12.71
CA THR A 262 -1.87 -18.44 -13.48
C THR A 262 -2.88 -18.62 -14.62
N LEU A 263 -4.15 -18.29 -14.39
CA LEU A 263 -5.19 -18.36 -15.43
C LEU A 263 -4.98 -17.28 -16.51
N VAL A 264 -4.57 -16.07 -16.13
CA VAL A 264 -4.25 -15.01 -17.08
C VAL A 264 -2.99 -15.35 -17.87
N HIS A 265 -1.96 -15.94 -17.25
CA HIS A 265 -0.81 -16.47 -17.96
C HIS A 265 -1.20 -17.52 -19.01
N TYR A 266 -2.08 -18.46 -18.63
CA TYR A 266 -2.65 -19.43 -19.56
C TYR A 266 -3.40 -18.72 -20.70
N TYR A 267 -4.21 -17.71 -20.41
CA TYR A 267 -4.89 -16.93 -21.44
C TYR A 267 -3.89 -16.24 -22.38
N GLU A 268 -2.93 -15.47 -21.86
CA GLU A 268 -1.96 -14.69 -22.64
C GLU A 268 -1.04 -15.55 -23.52
N ARG A 269 -0.53 -16.66 -22.98
CA ARG A 269 0.51 -17.47 -23.64
C ARG A 269 0.00 -18.75 -24.28
N HIS A 270 -1.15 -19.23 -23.83
CA HIS A 270 -1.64 -20.55 -24.20
C HIS A 270 -3.08 -20.52 -24.74
N THR A 271 -3.71 -19.38 -25.00
CA THR A 271 -4.94 -19.34 -25.80
C THR A 271 -4.68 -18.84 -27.23
N LEU A 272 -5.45 -19.38 -28.19
CA LEU A 272 -5.55 -19.06 -29.63
C LEU A 272 -4.28 -19.00 -30.52
N LYS A 273 -3.10 -18.63 -30.02
CA LYS A 273 -1.87 -18.53 -30.84
C LYS A 273 -0.99 -19.79 -30.84
N ASN A 274 -1.07 -20.61 -29.78
CA ASN A 274 -0.09 -21.68 -29.53
C ASN A 274 -0.67 -23.10 -29.44
N TRP A 275 -1.99 -23.27 -29.58
CA TRP A 275 -2.57 -24.61 -29.63
C TRP A 275 -2.36 -25.21 -31.03
N THR A 276 -1.60 -26.30 -31.09
CA THR A 276 -1.50 -27.07 -32.33
C THR A 276 -2.90 -27.58 -32.70
N LYS A 277 -3.23 -27.62 -34.00
CA LYS A 277 -4.51 -28.13 -34.52
C LYS A 277 -4.87 -29.58 -34.06
N LYS A 278 -3.97 -30.26 -33.35
CA LYS A 278 -4.12 -31.64 -32.85
C LYS A 278 -4.70 -31.73 -31.43
N LEU A 279 -4.76 -30.62 -30.67
CA LEU A 279 -5.27 -30.62 -29.31
C LEU A 279 -6.57 -29.81 -29.23
N LYS A 280 -7.56 -30.33 -28.51
CA LYS A 280 -8.84 -29.64 -28.27
C LYS A 280 -8.73 -28.76 -27.03
N GLU A 281 -9.06 -27.48 -27.16
CA GLU A 281 -9.06 -26.53 -26.05
C GLU A 281 -9.83 -27.09 -24.83
N PRO A 282 -9.29 -26.95 -23.60
CA PRO A 282 -9.86 -27.57 -22.41
C PRO A 282 -11.05 -26.77 -21.86
N ILE A 283 -11.10 -25.47 -22.20
CA ILE A 283 -12.13 -24.52 -21.84
C ILE A 283 -12.25 -23.49 -22.96
N ASN A 284 -13.48 -23.04 -23.25
CA ASN A 284 -13.67 -21.97 -24.23
C ASN A 284 -13.32 -20.61 -23.62
N ASN A 285 -12.88 -19.65 -24.45
CA ASN A 285 -12.42 -18.35 -23.97
C ASN A 285 -13.49 -17.56 -23.21
N LYS A 286 -14.77 -17.66 -23.59
CA LYS A 286 -15.85 -16.92 -22.92
C LYS A 286 -16.04 -17.37 -21.48
N GLU A 287 -16.02 -18.69 -21.25
CA GLU A 287 -16.12 -19.29 -19.93
C GLU A 287 -14.89 -18.99 -19.07
N LEU A 288 -13.69 -19.11 -19.64
CA LEU A 288 -12.45 -18.76 -18.97
C LEU A 288 -12.41 -17.28 -18.55
N LEU A 289 -12.76 -16.36 -19.44
CA LEU A 289 -12.85 -14.93 -19.13
C LEU A 289 -13.92 -14.64 -18.08
N GLY A 290 -15.04 -15.38 -18.10
CA GLY A 290 -16.05 -15.32 -17.04
C GLY A 290 -15.50 -15.70 -15.67
N ILE A 291 -14.65 -16.72 -15.58
CA ILE A 291 -13.96 -17.11 -14.34
C ILE A 291 -12.93 -16.05 -13.93
N ILE A 292 -12.10 -15.58 -14.87
CA ILE A 292 -11.05 -14.59 -14.59
C ILE A 292 -11.67 -13.28 -14.10
N LEU A 293 -12.50 -12.62 -14.91
CA LEU A 293 -13.05 -11.30 -14.57
C LEU A 293 -14.24 -11.40 -13.62
N GLY A 294 -15.19 -12.27 -13.92
CA GLY A 294 -16.46 -12.38 -13.20
C GLY A 294 -16.34 -12.98 -11.80
N TYR A 295 -15.35 -13.84 -11.55
CA TYR A 295 -15.06 -14.36 -10.22
C TYR A 295 -13.81 -13.72 -9.62
N PHE A 296 -12.62 -14.04 -10.14
CA PHE A 296 -11.37 -13.66 -9.45
C PHE A 296 -11.18 -12.14 -9.33
N ILE A 297 -11.23 -11.39 -10.43
CA ILE A 297 -11.05 -9.93 -10.40
C ILE A 297 -12.17 -9.27 -9.59
N THR A 298 -13.42 -9.69 -9.80
CA THR A 298 -14.59 -9.17 -9.09
C THR A 298 -14.47 -9.34 -7.57
N TYR A 299 -14.15 -10.55 -7.09
CA TYR A 299 -14.04 -10.80 -5.66
C TYR A 299 -12.78 -10.18 -5.05
N SER A 300 -11.67 -10.10 -5.79
CA SER A 300 -10.49 -9.34 -5.35
C SER A 300 -10.83 -7.86 -5.11
N ASP A 301 -11.48 -7.18 -6.06
CA ASP A 301 -11.93 -5.78 -5.90
C ASP A 301 -12.88 -5.62 -4.70
N ARG A 302 -13.85 -6.52 -4.53
CA ARG A 302 -14.82 -6.47 -3.43
C ARG A 302 -14.17 -6.64 -2.06
N TYR A 303 -13.29 -7.62 -1.88
CA TYR A 303 -12.61 -7.84 -0.60
C TYR A 303 -11.61 -6.71 -0.29
N ILE A 304 -10.93 -6.17 -1.31
CA ILE A 304 -10.09 -4.98 -1.16
C ILE A 304 -10.93 -3.77 -0.72
N GLY A 305 -12.10 -3.57 -1.34
CA GLY A 305 -13.05 -2.53 -0.95
C GLY A 305 -13.50 -2.67 0.50
N ALA A 306 -13.90 -3.88 0.92
CA ALA A 306 -14.31 -4.17 2.29
C ALA A 306 -13.18 -3.96 3.32
N ALA A 307 -11.92 -4.23 2.93
CA ALA A 307 -10.77 -4.02 3.80
C ALA A 307 -10.50 -2.54 4.11
N ARG A 308 -10.94 -1.59 3.26
CA ARG A 308 -10.70 -0.14 3.48
C ARG A 308 -11.33 0.36 4.78
N ASP A 309 -12.60 0.03 5.00
CA ASP A 309 -13.32 0.49 6.20
C ASP A 309 -12.78 -0.18 7.47
N LEU A 310 -12.39 -1.45 7.37
CA LEU A 310 -11.68 -2.14 8.44
C LEU A 310 -10.34 -1.46 8.78
N CYS A 311 -9.55 -1.11 7.76
CA CYS A 311 -8.28 -0.39 7.97
C CYS A 311 -8.49 0.97 8.62
N ARG A 312 -9.48 1.76 8.18
CA ARG A 312 -9.81 3.04 8.81
C ARG A 312 -10.21 2.88 10.27
N GLY A 313 -11.03 1.87 10.57
CA GLY A 313 -11.43 1.55 11.95
C GLY A 313 -10.23 1.18 12.83
N ILE A 314 -9.33 0.34 12.32
CA ILE A 314 -8.06 0.01 13.00
C ILE A 314 -7.24 1.30 13.18
N LEU A 315 -7.00 2.07 12.12
CA LEU A 315 -6.18 3.28 12.23
C LEU A 315 -6.75 4.23 13.30
N LYS A 316 -8.06 4.46 13.32
CA LYS A 316 -8.72 5.29 14.34
C LYS A 316 -8.49 4.78 15.78
N SER A 317 -8.47 3.47 16.02
CA SER A 317 -8.24 2.92 17.38
C SER A 317 -6.79 3.08 17.87
N TYR A 318 -5.83 3.22 16.95
CA TYR A 318 -4.42 3.48 17.25
C TYR A 318 -4.01 4.95 16.98
N ALA A 319 -4.97 5.86 16.86
CA ALA A 319 -4.67 7.27 16.59
C ALA A 319 -3.98 7.95 17.77
N ILE A 320 -2.84 8.58 17.49
CA ILE A 320 -2.15 9.46 18.44
C ILE A 320 -2.47 10.89 18.04
N GLN A 321 -3.11 11.63 18.94
CA GLN A 321 -3.46 13.02 18.71
C GLN A 321 -2.24 13.91 18.84
N GLY A 322 -2.13 14.92 17.97
CA GLY A 322 -1.11 15.94 18.02
C GLY A 322 -1.50 17.18 17.25
N GLU A 323 -0.52 18.06 17.06
CA GLU A 323 -0.69 19.29 16.29
C GLU A 323 0.56 19.61 15.48
N ILE A 324 0.36 20.29 14.36
CA ILE A 324 1.42 20.82 13.51
C ILE A 324 1.09 22.24 13.11
N GLU A 325 2.12 23.00 12.78
CA GLU A 325 2.00 24.32 12.17
C GLU A 325 2.69 24.28 10.81
N VAL A 326 1.97 24.69 9.76
CA VAL A 326 2.43 24.63 8.36
C VAL A 326 2.21 25.96 7.66
N PRO A 327 3.07 26.32 6.68
CA PRO A 327 2.88 27.55 5.91
C PRO A 327 1.60 27.47 5.08
N ILE A 328 0.92 28.59 4.89
CA ILE A 328 -0.22 28.68 3.97
C ILE A 328 0.27 28.51 2.51
N PRO A 329 -0.51 27.88 1.60
CA PRO A 329 -0.13 27.76 0.20
C PRO A 329 0.22 29.11 -0.43
N ASN A 330 1.32 29.14 -1.17
CA ASN A 330 1.86 30.38 -1.76
C ASN A 330 0.93 30.99 -2.81
N TYR A 331 0.26 30.14 -3.60
CA TYR A 331 -0.65 30.57 -4.65
C TYR A 331 -2.07 30.63 -4.11
N ARG A 332 -2.61 31.83 -3.85
CA ARG A 332 -4.01 32.07 -3.45
C ARG A 332 -4.49 31.34 -2.18
N GLY A 333 -3.58 30.83 -1.35
CA GLY A 333 -3.90 30.12 -0.11
C GLY A 333 -4.65 28.80 -0.33
N PHE A 334 -5.56 28.46 0.58
CA PHE A 334 -6.35 27.21 0.54
C PHE A 334 -7.48 27.28 -0.49
N HIS A 335 -7.13 27.41 -1.77
CA HIS A 335 -8.08 27.28 -2.89
C HIS A 335 -8.37 25.81 -3.22
N VAL A 336 -8.97 25.55 -4.38
CA VAL A 336 -9.48 24.24 -4.80
C VAL A 336 -8.46 23.12 -4.61
N ARG A 337 -7.24 23.26 -5.14
CA ARG A 337 -6.29 22.14 -5.18
C ARG A 337 -5.67 21.83 -3.81
N PRO A 338 -5.06 22.77 -3.07
CA PRO A 338 -4.53 22.50 -1.72
C PRO A 338 -5.59 21.92 -0.79
N SER A 339 -6.79 22.50 -0.77
CA SER A 339 -7.88 22.04 0.09
C SER A 339 -8.38 20.65 -0.28
N THR A 340 -8.48 20.34 -1.58
CA THR A 340 -8.87 19.00 -2.03
C THR A 340 -7.83 17.96 -1.65
N LEU A 341 -6.54 18.28 -1.76
CA LEU A 341 -5.47 17.35 -1.38
C LEU A 341 -5.44 17.10 0.13
N ILE A 342 -5.58 18.14 0.95
CA ILE A 342 -5.68 18.01 2.43
C ILE A 342 -6.90 17.17 2.80
N ALA A 343 -8.06 17.45 2.22
CA ALA A 343 -9.27 16.68 2.46
C ALA A 343 -9.11 15.22 2.03
N LYS A 344 -8.49 14.95 0.88
CA LYS A 344 -8.20 13.58 0.43
C LYS A 344 -7.27 12.86 1.41
N ILE A 345 -6.28 13.53 2.00
CA ILE A 345 -5.42 12.94 3.04
C ILE A 345 -6.28 12.56 4.26
N ALA A 346 -7.09 13.47 4.80
CA ALA A 346 -7.96 13.18 5.95
C ALA A 346 -8.95 12.04 5.67
N ILE A 347 -9.62 12.06 4.51
CA ILE A 347 -10.58 11.04 4.07
C ILE A 347 -9.91 9.68 3.84
N HIS A 348 -8.67 9.65 3.36
CA HIS A 348 -7.93 8.42 3.14
C HIS A 348 -7.85 7.64 4.46
N TYR A 349 -7.23 8.24 5.49
CA TYR A 349 -7.06 7.62 6.81
C TYR A 349 -8.36 7.46 7.60
N GLY A 350 -9.40 8.25 7.31
CA GLY A 350 -10.67 8.22 8.04
C GLY A 350 -10.58 8.83 9.45
N SER A 351 -9.56 9.65 9.70
CA SER A 351 -9.33 10.31 10.99
C SER A 351 -9.88 11.74 11.01
N GLU A 352 -10.31 12.19 12.17
CA GLU A 352 -10.75 13.57 12.40
C GLU A 352 -9.53 14.50 12.44
N VAL A 353 -9.51 15.50 11.56
CA VAL A 353 -8.47 16.54 11.51
C VAL A 353 -9.14 17.90 11.41
N THR A 354 -8.70 18.81 12.28
CA THR A 354 -9.24 20.17 12.36
C THR A 354 -8.14 21.17 12.03
N MET A 355 -8.44 22.11 11.14
CA MET A 355 -7.60 23.28 10.90
C MET A 355 -8.02 24.42 11.84
N ILE A 356 -7.06 25.01 12.53
CA ILE A 356 -7.25 26.13 13.44
C ILE A 356 -6.62 27.38 12.84
N LEU A 357 -7.45 28.39 12.58
CA LEU A 357 -7.03 29.70 12.07
C LEU A 357 -7.51 30.82 13.01
N GLY A 358 -6.60 31.30 13.86
CA GLY A 358 -6.94 32.25 14.92
C GLY A 358 -7.83 31.59 15.97
N LYS A 359 -9.09 32.05 16.10
CA LYS A 359 -10.09 31.51 17.04
C LYS A 359 -11.09 30.55 16.38
N ALA A 360 -11.04 30.39 15.07
CA ALA A 360 -11.97 29.56 14.31
C ALA A 360 -11.36 28.18 14.01
N SER A 361 -12.22 27.17 14.01
CA SER A 361 -11.90 25.77 13.68
C SER A 361 -12.66 25.35 12.43
N TYR A 362 -12.00 24.59 11.55
CA TYR A 362 -12.54 24.13 10.28
C TYR A 362 -12.26 22.63 10.12
N ASP A 363 -13.22 21.86 9.63
CA ASP A 363 -13.03 20.43 9.36
C ASP A 363 -12.14 20.24 8.12
N ALA A 364 -10.96 19.66 8.30
CA ALA A 364 -10.00 19.50 7.21
C ALA A 364 -10.40 18.40 6.20
N SER A 365 -11.37 17.55 6.53
CA SER A 365 -11.93 16.55 5.61
C SER A 365 -12.93 17.14 4.61
N LEU A 366 -13.37 18.39 4.82
CA LEU A 366 -14.34 19.08 3.98
C LEU A 366 -13.65 20.21 3.20
N PRO A 367 -13.44 20.09 1.88
CA PRO A 367 -12.80 21.15 1.09
C PRO A 367 -13.46 22.52 1.23
N LEU A 368 -14.79 22.56 1.38
CA LEU A 368 -15.55 23.79 1.55
C LEU A 368 -15.23 24.54 2.85
N GLU A 369 -14.92 23.81 3.93
CA GLU A 369 -14.52 24.43 5.21
C GLU A 369 -13.12 25.06 5.09
N LEU A 370 -12.22 24.42 4.35
CA LEU A 370 -10.90 24.99 4.04
C LEU A 370 -11.01 26.23 3.11
N PHE A 371 -11.95 26.24 2.16
CA PHE A 371 -12.24 27.44 1.36
C PHE A 371 -12.78 28.58 2.22
N ARG A 372 -13.66 28.27 3.17
CA ARG A 372 -14.20 29.27 4.10
C ARG A 372 -13.10 29.89 4.94
N ALA A 373 -12.14 29.10 5.40
CA ALA A 373 -10.95 29.62 6.05
C ALA A 373 -10.08 30.47 5.11
N ASN A 374 -10.00 30.11 3.82
CA ASN A 374 -9.29 30.90 2.83
C ASN A 374 -9.91 32.29 2.62
N GLU A 375 -11.23 32.43 2.72
CA GLU A 375 -11.88 33.74 2.67
C GLU A 375 -11.49 34.65 3.84
N GLU A 376 -11.35 34.08 5.04
CA GLU A 376 -10.80 34.78 6.21
C GLU A 376 -9.35 35.22 5.96
N LEU A 377 -8.52 34.35 5.40
CA LEU A 377 -7.14 34.69 5.02
C LEU A 377 -7.08 35.80 3.97
N ASN A 378 -7.90 35.70 2.93
CA ASN A 378 -8.01 36.71 1.88
C ASN A 378 -8.46 38.06 2.45
N ARG A 379 -9.36 38.07 3.45
CA ARG A 379 -9.73 39.30 4.17
C ARG A 379 -8.52 39.89 4.91
N ARG A 380 -7.79 39.08 5.69
CA ARG A 380 -6.59 39.54 6.42
C ARG A 380 -5.49 40.07 5.49
N LYS A 381 -5.29 39.40 4.35
CA LYS A 381 -4.40 39.86 3.28
C LYS A 381 -4.80 41.26 2.79
N ARG A 382 -6.08 41.47 2.45
CA ARG A 382 -6.60 42.79 2.04
C ARG A 382 -6.39 43.86 3.11
N ASP A 383 -6.63 43.53 4.38
CA ASP A 383 -6.42 44.44 5.51
C ASP A 383 -4.92 44.80 5.69
N ALA A 384 -4.02 43.84 5.45
CA ALA A 384 -2.57 44.06 5.49
C ALA A 384 -2.11 45.02 4.38
N VAL A 385 -2.57 44.83 3.14
CA VAL A 385 -2.29 45.76 2.04
C VAL A 385 -2.84 47.15 2.34
N ALA A 386 -4.05 47.25 2.87
CA ALA A 386 -4.62 48.54 3.25
C ALA A 386 -3.73 49.27 4.26
N ARG A 387 -3.17 48.56 5.25
CA ARG A 387 -2.18 49.14 6.18
C ARG A 387 -0.88 49.55 5.48
N TYR A 388 -0.30 48.67 4.66
CA TYR A 388 0.95 48.99 3.94
C TYR A 388 0.83 50.21 3.04
N VAL A 389 -0.33 50.39 2.39
CA VAL A 389 -0.63 51.59 1.60
C VAL A 389 -0.69 52.83 2.50
N MET A 390 -1.41 52.77 3.64
CA MET A 390 -1.55 53.92 4.54
C MET A 390 -0.23 54.33 5.21
N GLU A 391 0.65 53.36 5.49
CA GLU A 391 1.98 53.59 6.08
C GLU A 391 3.02 54.06 5.06
N HIS A 392 2.71 54.00 3.76
CA HIS A 392 3.66 54.37 2.72
C HIS A 392 3.96 55.88 2.76
N LYS A 393 5.24 56.25 2.59
CA LYS A 393 5.74 57.63 2.65
C LYS A 393 5.05 58.63 1.73
N LEU A 394 4.48 58.15 0.62
CA LEU A 394 3.72 58.95 -0.35
C LEU A 394 2.23 59.11 -0.01
N ILE A 395 1.75 58.43 1.03
CA ILE A 395 0.33 58.42 1.45
C ILE A 395 0.18 59.00 2.85
N VAL A 396 1.13 58.77 3.76
CA VAL A 396 0.98 59.08 5.20
C VAL A 396 0.56 60.54 5.48
N ASN A 397 0.97 61.50 4.65
CA ASN A 397 0.62 62.92 4.79
C ASN A 397 -0.49 63.39 3.83
N ASP A 398 -0.79 62.61 2.79
CA ASP A 398 -1.64 63.00 1.65
C ASP A 398 -2.84 62.05 1.45
N ALA A 399 -3.15 61.22 2.45
CA ALA A 399 -4.14 60.15 2.33
C ALA A 399 -5.55 60.65 1.91
N GLY A 400 -5.95 61.83 2.40
CA GLY A 400 -7.22 62.48 2.07
C GLY A 400 -7.14 63.50 0.92
N ALA A 401 -5.96 63.66 0.30
CA ALA A 401 -5.79 64.61 -0.79
C ALA A 401 -6.35 64.06 -2.11
N THR A 402 -6.78 64.97 -2.99
CA THR A 402 -7.23 64.65 -4.35
C THR A 402 -6.26 65.30 -5.34
N TYR A 403 -5.91 64.55 -6.38
CA TYR A 403 -4.97 64.93 -7.43
C TYR A 403 -5.52 64.57 -8.81
N GLU A 404 -4.91 65.11 -9.86
CA GLU A 404 -5.23 64.69 -11.23
C GLU A 404 -4.85 63.23 -11.49
N ALA A 405 -5.63 62.57 -12.37
CA ALA A 405 -5.48 61.15 -12.70
C ALA A 405 -4.04 60.72 -13.08
N PRO A 406 -3.25 61.48 -13.88
CA PRO A 406 -1.89 61.09 -14.23
C PRO A 406 -0.96 60.98 -13.01
N LEU A 407 -1.11 61.87 -12.03
CA LEU A 407 -0.30 61.87 -10.81
C LEU A 407 -0.68 60.69 -9.90
N MET A 408 -1.98 60.45 -9.70
CA MET A 408 -2.45 59.31 -8.92
C MET A 408 -1.98 57.97 -9.50
N LYS A 409 -2.03 57.80 -10.82
CA LYS A 409 -1.51 56.61 -11.52
C LYS A 409 0.00 56.43 -11.32
N LYS A 410 0.77 57.52 -11.38
CA LYS A 410 2.21 57.49 -11.11
C LYS A 410 2.52 57.05 -9.68
N ILE A 411 1.77 57.57 -8.70
CA ILE A 411 1.90 57.19 -7.29
C ILE A 411 1.52 55.71 -7.08
N LEU A 412 0.44 55.23 -7.71
CA LEU A 412 0.05 53.80 -7.70
C LEU A 412 1.20 52.92 -8.17
N ARG A 413 1.80 53.26 -9.31
CA ARG A 413 2.92 52.48 -9.87
C ARG A 413 4.13 52.46 -8.93
N VAL A 414 4.46 53.57 -8.29
CA VAL A 414 5.58 53.62 -7.32
C VAL A 414 5.28 52.77 -6.09
N ILE A 415 4.08 52.87 -5.51
CA ILE A 415 3.68 52.08 -4.34
C ILE A 415 3.67 50.59 -4.69
N PHE A 416 3.15 50.23 -5.87
CA PHE A 416 3.11 48.85 -6.33
C PHE A 416 4.52 48.25 -6.48
N LEU A 417 5.46 48.99 -7.07
CA LEU A 417 6.86 48.57 -7.19
C LEU A 417 7.54 48.45 -5.82
N ASP A 418 7.27 49.36 -4.88
CA ASP A 418 7.80 49.29 -3.51
C ASP A 418 7.26 48.07 -2.75
N LEU A 419 5.97 47.76 -2.90
CA LEU A 419 5.36 46.54 -2.34
C LEU A 419 5.97 45.27 -2.93
N LEU A 420 6.29 45.27 -4.23
CA LEU A 420 6.95 44.14 -4.89
C LEU A 420 8.40 43.98 -4.42
N GLU A 421 9.17 45.07 -4.37
CA GLU A 421 10.58 45.07 -3.94
C GLU A 421 10.70 44.59 -2.48
N LYS A 422 9.74 44.97 -1.63
CA LYS A 422 9.64 44.52 -0.23
C LYS A 422 8.99 43.14 -0.06
N GLN A 423 8.70 42.44 -1.15
CA GLN A 423 8.07 41.11 -1.17
C GLN A 423 6.74 41.06 -0.38
N LYS A 424 5.98 42.15 -0.39
CA LYS A 424 4.63 42.22 0.21
C LYS A 424 3.55 41.74 -0.75
N ILE A 425 3.84 41.77 -2.04
CA ILE A 425 2.99 41.22 -3.11
C ILE A 425 3.80 40.30 -4.02
N MET A 426 3.13 39.32 -4.62
CA MET A 426 3.64 38.43 -5.65
C MET A 426 2.92 38.72 -6.97
N ILE A 427 3.62 38.62 -8.08
CA ILE A 427 3.10 38.85 -9.43
C ILE A 427 2.91 37.52 -10.16
N TYR A 428 1.79 37.39 -10.87
CA TYR A 428 1.52 36.29 -11.79
C TYR A 428 1.44 36.74 -13.25
N ASP A 429 1.20 38.02 -13.50
CA ASP A 429 1.11 38.63 -14.83
C ASP A 429 1.92 39.94 -14.87
N ASN A 430 2.78 40.10 -15.87
CA ASN A 430 3.71 41.23 -16.00
C ASN A 430 3.08 42.51 -16.59
N ASP A 431 1.78 42.52 -16.90
CA ASP A 431 1.09 43.70 -17.42
C ASP A 431 0.58 44.67 -16.33
N PHE A 432 1.38 45.72 -16.05
CA PHE A 432 1.14 46.77 -15.03
C PHE A 432 0.86 48.16 -15.62
N SER A 433 0.15 48.25 -16.75
CA SER A 433 -0.09 49.56 -17.37
C SER A 433 -0.95 50.49 -16.51
N PHE A 434 -1.81 49.95 -15.61
CA PHE A 434 -2.87 50.68 -14.88
C PHE A 434 -3.66 51.65 -15.79
N GLY A 435 -3.62 51.43 -17.11
CA GLY A 435 -4.04 52.41 -18.12
C GLY A 435 -5.54 52.68 -18.02
N ASP A 436 -6.29 51.62 -17.80
CA ASP A 436 -7.76 51.61 -17.73
C ASP A 436 -8.32 52.11 -16.39
N LEU A 437 -7.46 52.40 -15.39
CA LEU A 437 -7.91 52.81 -14.06
C LEU A 437 -8.15 54.33 -13.99
N ALA A 438 -9.40 54.80 -14.12
CA ALA A 438 -9.75 56.21 -13.92
C ALA A 438 -10.16 56.47 -12.45
N PRO A 439 -9.76 57.61 -11.84
CA PRO A 439 -10.27 58.01 -10.52
C PRO A 439 -11.78 58.31 -10.59
N TYR A 440 -12.51 58.00 -9.53
CA TYR A 440 -13.89 58.44 -9.39
C TYR A 440 -13.97 59.91 -8.95
N GLU A 441 -15.16 60.50 -9.10
CA GLU A 441 -15.42 61.87 -8.64
C GLU A 441 -15.22 61.95 -7.10
N ASN A 442 -14.36 62.87 -6.66
CA ASN A 442 -13.96 63.05 -5.25
C ASN A 442 -13.25 61.85 -4.59
N GLU A 443 -12.69 60.92 -5.37
CA GLU A 443 -11.89 59.82 -4.81
C GLU A 443 -10.56 60.34 -4.25
N THR A 444 -10.28 60.03 -2.99
CA THR A 444 -9.01 60.39 -2.37
C THR A 444 -7.86 59.56 -2.92
N LEU A 445 -6.62 60.03 -2.77
CA LEU A 445 -5.43 59.29 -3.18
C LEU A 445 -5.40 57.90 -2.52
N ALA A 446 -5.67 57.79 -1.21
CA ALA A 446 -5.63 56.51 -0.53
C ALA A 446 -6.69 55.52 -1.06
N GLU A 447 -7.89 56.00 -1.39
CA GLU A 447 -8.97 55.18 -1.97
C GLU A 447 -8.60 54.69 -3.37
N PHE A 448 -8.07 55.58 -4.22
CA PHE A 448 -7.64 55.23 -5.58
C PHE A 448 -6.57 54.13 -5.57
N ILE A 449 -5.57 54.25 -4.68
CA ILE A 449 -4.48 53.27 -4.58
C ILE A 449 -4.99 51.92 -4.06
N LYS A 450 -5.80 51.92 -2.99
CA LYS A 450 -6.42 50.70 -2.45
C LYS A 450 -7.25 50.01 -3.52
N ARG A 451 -8.04 50.74 -4.29
CA ARG A 451 -8.85 50.21 -5.38
C ARG A 451 -7.99 49.62 -6.50
N GLY A 452 -6.91 50.29 -6.89
CA GLY A 452 -5.98 49.79 -7.90
C GLY A 452 -5.36 48.44 -7.53
N ILE A 453 -4.87 48.31 -6.28
CA ILE A 453 -4.30 47.05 -5.79
C ILE A 453 -5.39 45.98 -5.63
N ALA A 454 -6.55 46.34 -5.08
CA ALA A 454 -7.68 45.41 -4.94
C ALA A 454 -8.18 44.89 -6.29
N LEU A 455 -8.18 45.72 -7.34
CA LEU A 455 -8.54 45.30 -8.69
C LEU A 455 -7.56 44.26 -9.23
N TYR A 456 -6.25 44.50 -9.11
CA TYR A 456 -5.23 43.54 -9.57
C TYR A 456 -5.28 42.22 -8.78
N LEU A 457 -5.61 42.28 -7.49
CA LEU A 457 -5.85 41.10 -6.67
C LEU A 457 -7.10 40.34 -7.13
N ALA A 458 -8.21 41.05 -7.42
CA ALA A 458 -9.46 40.47 -7.90
C ALA A 458 -9.34 39.87 -9.31
N MET A 459 -8.55 40.51 -10.18
CA MET A 459 -8.17 39.97 -11.50
C MET A 459 -7.22 38.79 -11.38
N GLY A 460 -6.66 38.53 -10.19
CA GLY A 460 -5.73 37.43 -9.97
C GLY A 460 -4.37 37.64 -10.62
N LYS A 461 -4.01 38.89 -10.94
CA LYS A 461 -2.70 39.29 -11.49
C LYS A 461 -1.62 39.34 -10.40
N ILE A 462 -2.03 39.50 -9.14
CA ILE A 462 -1.15 39.50 -7.97
C ILE A 462 -1.74 38.66 -6.83
N ASP A 463 -0.92 38.34 -5.84
CA ASP A 463 -1.33 37.90 -4.49
C ASP A 463 -0.53 38.65 -3.42
N ILE A 464 -0.98 38.58 -2.17
CA ILE A 464 -0.38 39.23 -1.02
C ILE A 464 0.38 38.19 -0.22
N VAL A 465 1.65 38.48 0.04
CA VAL A 465 2.54 37.59 0.79
C VAL A 465 2.42 37.94 2.28
N SER A 466 1.84 37.05 3.07
CA SER A 466 1.73 37.27 4.53
C SER A 466 2.74 36.47 5.35
N GLY A 467 3.31 35.38 4.80
CA GLY A 467 4.19 34.48 5.54
C GLY A 467 3.49 33.77 6.70
N ASP A 468 2.16 33.82 6.73
CA ASP A 468 1.35 33.25 7.79
C ASP A 468 1.40 31.72 7.74
N THR A 469 1.26 31.15 8.92
CA THR A 469 1.10 29.71 9.15
C THR A 469 -0.33 29.41 9.59
N VAL A 470 -0.72 28.15 9.42
CA VAL A 470 -1.96 27.62 9.99
C VAL A 470 -1.66 26.38 10.81
N ARG A 471 -2.46 26.14 11.85
CA ARG A 471 -2.30 24.98 12.71
C ARG A 471 -3.29 23.89 12.30
N PHE A 472 -2.84 22.65 12.26
CA PHE A 472 -3.71 21.48 12.14
C PHE A 472 -3.60 20.64 13.40
N GLN A 473 -4.73 20.11 13.87
CA GLN A 473 -4.84 19.24 15.03
C GLN A 473 -5.56 17.96 14.63
N GLY A 474 -5.10 16.81 15.12
CA GLY A 474 -5.67 15.52 14.78
C GLY A 474 -4.67 14.38 14.92
N ASP A 475 -4.96 13.29 14.23
CA ASP A 475 -4.08 12.12 14.15
C ASP A 475 -2.72 12.44 13.52
N LEU A 476 -1.63 12.22 14.27
CA LEU A 476 -0.26 12.51 13.85
C LEU A 476 0.08 11.97 12.47
N ARG A 477 -0.43 10.80 12.06
CA ARG A 477 -0.12 10.22 10.73
C ARG A 477 -0.67 11.09 9.60
N VAL A 478 -1.89 11.58 9.78
CA VAL A 478 -2.56 12.47 8.83
C VAL A 478 -1.85 13.82 8.82
N LEU A 479 -1.45 14.31 10.00
CA LEU A 479 -0.67 15.54 10.14
C LEU A 479 0.71 15.43 9.45
N GLU A 480 1.43 14.30 9.57
CA GLU A 480 2.70 14.09 8.87
C GLU A 480 2.51 14.20 7.34
N ASP A 481 1.47 13.60 6.78
CA ASP A 481 1.18 13.70 5.35
C ASP A 481 0.76 15.13 4.92
N ILE A 482 0.02 15.87 5.77
CA ILE A 482 -0.29 17.29 5.55
C ILE A 482 0.98 18.14 5.59
N ARG A 483 1.88 17.89 6.56
CA ARG A 483 3.17 18.59 6.66
C ARG A 483 4.01 18.33 5.43
N TYR A 484 4.11 17.08 5.02
CA TYR A 484 4.87 16.68 3.84
C TYR A 484 4.27 17.27 2.55
N LEU A 485 2.94 17.35 2.45
CA LEU A 485 2.26 18.07 1.38
C LEU A 485 2.63 19.56 1.38
N ALA A 486 2.64 20.22 2.54
CA ALA A 486 2.98 21.62 2.70
C ALA A 486 4.45 21.92 2.32
N GLU A 487 5.38 21.08 2.78
CA GLU A 487 6.81 21.16 2.46
C GLU A 487 7.09 21.02 0.95
N ASN A 488 6.19 20.35 0.22
CA ASN A 488 6.26 20.16 -1.22
C ASN A 488 5.28 21.07 -1.99
N GLY A 489 4.88 22.20 -1.40
CA GLY A 489 4.13 23.26 -2.09
C GLY A 489 2.66 22.95 -2.34
N TYR A 490 2.05 22.05 -1.57
CA TYR A 490 0.64 21.67 -1.71
C TYR A 490 0.25 21.13 -3.08
N GLY A 491 1.20 20.49 -3.77
CA GLY A 491 0.98 19.91 -5.10
C GLY A 491 0.88 20.95 -6.22
N GLU A 492 1.35 22.18 -5.98
CA GLU A 492 1.45 23.26 -6.96
C GLU A 492 2.77 24.01 -6.84
N ASP A 493 3.15 24.72 -7.91
CA ASP A 493 4.26 25.66 -7.89
C ASP A 493 3.81 27.06 -7.41
N LYS A 494 4.73 28.01 -7.37
CA LYS A 494 4.44 29.39 -6.93
C LYS A 494 3.44 30.12 -7.85
N PHE A 495 3.17 29.60 -9.05
CA PHE A 495 2.28 30.17 -10.06
C PHE A 495 0.94 29.42 -10.17
N GLY A 496 0.71 28.39 -9.35
CA GLY A 496 -0.50 27.58 -9.38
C GLY A 496 -0.48 26.47 -10.42
N ASN A 497 0.66 26.17 -11.05
CA ASN A 497 0.76 25.01 -11.94
C ASN A 497 0.83 23.73 -11.12
N ASN A 498 0.11 22.71 -11.55
CA ASN A 498 0.09 21.40 -10.91
C ASN A 498 1.50 20.77 -10.92
N THR A 499 2.03 20.44 -9.75
CA THR A 499 3.27 19.68 -9.61
C THR A 499 2.98 18.21 -9.33
N VAL A 500 3.95 17.36 -9.66
CA VAL A 500 3.87 15.92 -9.37
C VAL A 500 3.94 15.72 -7.85
N LEU A 501 2.93 15.06 -7.29
CA LEU A 501 2.94 14.73 -5.87
C LEU A 501 4.13 13.81 -5.54
N PRO A 502 4.78 14.01 -4.38
CA PRO A 502 5.88 13.14 -3.99
C PRO A 502 5.41 11.71 -3.76
N LYS A 503 6.35 10.75 -3.85
CA LYS A 503 6.05 9.31 -3.87
C LYS A 503 5.22 8.84 -2.66
N ASN A 504 5.43 9.44 -1.49
CA ASN A 504 4.72 9.07 -0.25
C ASN A 504 3.23 9.44 -0.31
N LEU A 505 2.84 10.43 -1.12
CA LEU A 505 1.46 10.87 -1.33
C LEU A 505 0.89 10.35 -2.65
N SER A 506 1.53 9.35 -3.27
CA SER A 506 1.08 8.80 -4.56
C SER A 506 -0.31 8.16 -4.50
N TYR A 507 -0.77 7.77 -3.31
CA TYR A 507 -2.13 7.27 -3.09
C TYR A 507 -3.22 8.34 -3.33
N LEU A 508 -2.86 9.62 -3.37
CA LEU A 508 -3.77 10.73 -3.70
C LEU A 508 -3.99 10.92 -5.20
N LYS A 509 -3.24 10.21 -6.06
CA LYS A 509 -3.33 10.30 -7.52
C LYS A 509 -4.67 9.74 -8.00
N ARG A 510 -5.67 10.60 -8.01
CA ARG A 510 -6.92 10.49 -8.76
C ARG A 510 -7.29 11.87 -9.27
#